data_AF-X0XKT2-F1
#
_entry.id   AF-X0XKT2-F1
#
_cell.length_a   1.000
_cell.length_b   1.000
_cell.length_c   1.000
_cell.angle_alpha   90.00
_cell.angle_beta   90.00
_cell.angle_gamma   90.00
#
_symmetry.space_group_name_H-M   'P 1'
#
loop_
_entity.id
_entity.type
_entity.pdbx_description
1 polymer ?
#
loop_
_entity_poly.entity_id
_entity_poly.type
_entity_poly.pdbx_seq_one_letter_code
_entity_poly.pdbx_strand_id
1 'polypeptide(L)'
;NFDKFPGLAGGAFTMKVEGERFFYNILSAGGNFYSRATKTFFGDRAIFVSNEIFNKISGFRDLPVMSDYDFSKRMKKAGRVYLLKGPVVSSGRKFENEPFYKIIYLLIWSLAAFGLGLDPDIIKKRYYG
;
A
#
# COMPACT_ATOMS: atom_id res chain seq x y z
N ASN A 1 9.87 -20.41 -2.36
CA ASN A 1 10.75 -20.92 -1.30
C ASN A 1 11.42 -19.73 -0.62
N PHE A 2 11.08 -19.45 0.65
CA PHE A 2 11.60 -18.30 1.41
C PHE A 2 13.09 -18.43 1.72
N ASP A 3 13.65 -19.64 1.63
CA ASP A 3 15.07 -19.97 1.81
C ASP A 3 16.01 -19.21 0.84
N LYS A 4 15.48 -18.73 -0.29
CA LYS A 4 16.24 -17.90 -1.25
C LYS A 4 16.39 -16.44 -0.81
N PHE A 5 15.77 -16.04 0.30
CA PHE A 5 15.75 -14.66 0.78
C PHE A 5 16.11 -14.59 2.28
N PRO A 6 17.41 -14.71 2.64
CA PRO A 6 17.84 -14.61 4.02
C PRO A 6 17.47 -13.22 4.61
N GLY A 7 16.82 -13.23 5.78
CA GLY A 7 16.34 -12.03 6.46
C GLY A 7 15.06 -11.41 5.87
N LEU A 8 14.30 -12.18 5.08
CA LEU A 8 13.02 -11.76 4.51
C LEU A 8 11.94 -11.60 5.59
N ALA A 9 11.49 -10.36 5.78
CA ALA A 9 10.31 -10.07 6.59
C ALA A 9 9.01 -10.32 5.82
N GLY A 10 8.97 -9.90 4.56
CA GLY A 10 7.79 -10.00 3.72
C GLY A 10 7.88 -9.16 2.45
N GLY A 11 6.75 -8.75 1.93
CA GLY A 11 6.71 -8.03 0.66
C GLY A 11 5.29 -7.84 0.15
N ALA A 12 5.21 -7.43 -1.10
CA ALA A 12 3.97 -7.34 -1.83
C ALA A 12 4.25 -7.53 -3.33
N PHE A 13 3.21 -7.44 -4.16
CA PHE A 13 3.33 -7.50 -5.60
C PHE A 13 3.11 -6.14 -6.24
N THR A 14 3.64 -5.93 -7.44
CA THR A 14 3.23 -4.80 -8.28
C THR A 14 1.78 -4.97 -8.68
N MET A 15 1.02 -3.87 -8.65
CA MET A 15 -0.39 -3.84 -9.02
C MET A 15 -0.60 -3.23 -10.41
N LYS A 16 -1.63 -3.70 -11.11
CA LYS A 16 -2.23 -3.05 -12.27
C LYS A 16 -3.70 -2.75 -11.97
N VAL A 17 -4.12 -1.51 -12.18
CA VAL A 17 -5.53 -1.14 -12.19
C VAL A 17 -6.08 -1.42 -13.59
N GLU A 18 -7.14 -2.21 -13.67
CA GLU A 18 -7.80 -2.56 -14.92
C GLU A 18 -8.81 -1.50 -15.36
N GLY A 19 -8.85 -1.24 -16.67
CA GLY A 19 -9.81 -0.40 -17.36
C GLY A 19 -9.18 0.42 -18.49
N GLU A 20 -10.02 1.16 -19.22
CA GLU A 20 -9.62 1.83 -20.46
C GLU A 20 -9.07 3.24 -20.26
N ARG A 21 -9.29 3.84 -19.09
CA ARG A 21 -8.83 5.21 -18.80
C ARG A 21 -7.31 5.22 -18.66
N PHE A 22 -6.63 6.06 -19.43
CA PHE A 22 -5.17 6.26 -19.36
C PHE A 22 -4.65 6.50 -17.93
N PHE A 23 -5.46 7.15 -17.10
CA PHE A 23 -5.17 7.43 -15.70
C PHE A 23 -4.93 6.16 -14.86
N TYR A 24 -5.58 5.02 -15.16
CA TYR A 24 -5.33 3.77 -14.46
C TYR A 24 -3.90 3.27 -14.65
N ASN A 25 -3.30 3.52 -15.82
CA ASN A 25 -1.88 3.25 -16.06
C ASN A 25 -1.01 4.19 -15.22
N ILE A 26 -1.38 5.46 -15.07
CA ILE A 26 -0.66 6.40 -14.20
C ILE A 26 -0.72 5.97 -12.74
N LEU A 27 -1.90 5.58 -12.22
CA LEU A 27 -2.02 5.06 -10.85
C LEU A 27 -1.15 3.82 -10.64
N SER A 28 -1.21 2.88 -11.60
CA SER A 28 -0.42 1.64 -11.54
C SER A 28 1.08 1.94 -11.54
N ALA A 29 1.55 2.75 -12.49
CA ALA A 29 2.96 3.11 -12.62
C ALA A 29 3.46 3.92 -11.41
N GLY A 30 2.74 4.98 -11.02
CA GLY A 30 3.08 5.84 -9.89
C GLY A 30 3.06 5.09 -8.57
N GLY A 31 2.04 4.26 -8.35
CA GLY A 31 1.96 3.39 -7.18
C GLY A 31 3.11 2.38 -7.15
N ASN A 32 3.40 1.71 -8.26
CA ASN A 32 4.50 0.75 -8.33
C ASN A 32 5.85 1.43 -8.09
N PHE A 33 6.08 2.61 -8.66
CA PHE A 33 7.27 3.41 -8.41
C PHE A 33 7.40 3.79 -6.93
N TYR A 34 6.34 4.33 -6.32
CA TYR A 34 6.31 4.70 -4.91
C TYR A 34 6.70 3.53 -4.00
N SER A 35 6.13 2.34 -4.21
CA SER A 35 6.46 1.18 -3.38
C SER A 35 7.83 0.59 -3.65
N ARG A 36 8.35 0.69 -4.88
CA ARG A 36 9.75 0.30 -5.16
C ARG A 36 10.72 1.18 -4.40
N ALA A 37 10.48 2.49 -4.38
CA ALA A 37 11.33 3.49 -3.75
C ALA A 37 11.23 3.45 -2.22
N THR A 38 10.01 3.45 -1.67
CA THR A 38 9.81 3.59 -0.22
C THR A 38 9.77 2.26 0.53
N LYS A 39 9.62 1.15 -0.20
CA LYS A 39 9.40 -0.20 0.35
C LYS A 39 8.19 -0.24 1.30
N THR A 40 7.15 0.52 0.95
CA THR A 40 5.88 0.58 1.66
C THR A 40 4.77 0.10 0.73
N PHE A 41 3.85 -0.72 1.23
CA PHE A 41 2.83 -1.37 0.43
C PHE A 41 1.43 -1.01 0.95
N PHE A 42 0.48 -1.02 0.03
CA PHE A 42 -0.94 -0.81 0.33
C PHE A 42 -1.68 -2.15 0.21
N GLY A 43 -2.86 -2.25 0.80
CA GLY A 43 -3.64 -3.48 0.92
C GLY A 43 -4.08 -4.06 -0.43
N ASP A 44 -4.07 -3.24 -1.48
CA ASP A 44 -4.37 -3.62 -2.87
C ASP A 44 -3.26 -4.43 -3.56
N ARG A 45 -2.11 -4.67 -2.90
CA ARG A 45 -0.92 -5.30 -3.50
C ARG A 45 -0.64 -6.73 -3.05
N ALA A 46 -1.61 -7.41 -2.44
CA ALA A 46 -1.45 -8.76 -1.90
C ALA A 46 -0.17 -8.87 -1.02
N ILE A 47 -0.18 -8.14 0.10
CA ILE A 47 0.92 -8.13 1.06
C ILE A 47 1.14 -9.55 1.61
N PHE A 48 2.38 -10.01 1.65
CA PHE A 48 2.79 -11.27 2.26
C PHE A 48 3.88 -11.02 3.31
N VAL A 49 3.95 -11.89 4.32
CA VAL A 49 4.83 -11.74 5.48
C VAL A 49 5.10 -13.13 6.07
N SER A 50 6.25 -13.34 6.69
CA SER A 50 6.46 -14.57 7.46
C SER A 50 5.60 -14.58 8.72
N ASN A 51 5.18 -15.76 9.17
CA ASN A 51 4.35 -15.88 10.38
C ASN A 51 5.08 -15.33 11.62
N GLU A 52 6.37 -15.64 11.75
CA GLU A 52 7.22 -15.13 12.83
C GLU A 52 7.22 -13.60 12.89
N ILE A 53 7.45 -12.93 11.76
CA ILE A 53 7.51 -11.48 11.71
C ILE A 53 6.14 -10.86 11.94
N PHE A 54 5.07 -11.44 11.36
CA PHE A 54 3.70 -10.98 11.59
C PHE A 54 3.37 -10.93 13.08
N ASN A 55 3.67 -12.01 13.81
CA ASN A 55 3.45 -12.10 15.25
C ASN A 55 4.37 -11.13 16.00
N LYS A 56 5.65 -11.05 15.63
CA LYS A 56 6.64 -10.15 16.25
C LYS A 56 6.25 -8.68 16.15
N ILE A 57 5.60 -8.26 15.07
CA ILE A 57 5.16 -6.87 14.87
C ILE A 57 3.70 -6.65 15.29
N SER A 58 3.05 -7.64 15.90
CA SER A 58 1.65 -7.60 16.36
C SER A 58 0.64 -7.39 15.22
N GLY A 59 0.91 -7.94 14.05
CA GLY A 59 -0.02 -7.96 12.92
C GLY A 59 -0.45 -6.57 12.42
N PHE A 60 -1.64 -6.48 11.86
CA PHE A 60 -2.25 -5.20 11.48
C PHE A 60 -2.80 -4.51 12.73
N ARG A 61 -2.54 -3.21 12.85
CA ARG A 61 -3.21 -2.38 13.87
C ARG A 61 -4.64 -2.13 13.42
N ASP A 62 -5.54 -2.09 14.40
CA ASP A 62 -6.93 -1.69 14.18
C ASP A 62 -7.00 -0.18 13.96
N LEU A 63 -6.70 0.24 12.73
CA LEU A 63 -6.79 1.63 12.29
C LEU A 63 -7.92 1.75 11.26
N PRO A 64 -8.72 2.83 11.33
CA PRO A 64 -9.84 3.06 10.41
C PRO A 64 -9.40 3.17 8.94
N VAL A 65 -8.19 3.67 8.71
CA VAL A 65 -7.47 3.74 7.44
C VAL A 65 -5.96 3.66 7.70
N MET A 66 -5.16 3.45 6.66
CA MET A 66 -3.68 3.40 6.73
C MET A 66 -3.10 2.23 7.54
N SER A 67 -3.91 1.22 7.89
CA SER A 67 -3.45 0.02 8.62
C SER A 67 -2.40 -0.77 7.83
N ASP A 68 -2.57 -0.85 6.52
CA ASP A 68 -1.64 -1.43 5.54
C ASP A 68 -0.32 -0.67 5.43
N TYR A 69 -0.39 0.67 5.42
CA TYR A 69 0.77 1.55 5.40
C TYR A 69 1.57 1.46 6.70
N ASP A 70 0.90 1.50 7.85
CA ASP A 70 1.50 1.28 9.18
C ASP A 70 2.16 -0.10 9.27
N PHE A 71 1.43 -1.14 8.86
CA PHE A 71 1.94 -2.51 8.80
C PHE A 71 3.20 -2.61 7.95
N SER A 72 3.17 -2.06 6.74
CA SER A 72 4.31 -2.05 5.83
C SER A 72 5.53 -1.35 6.42
N LYS A 73 5.33 -0.22 7.12
CA LYS A 73 6.43 0.47 7.81
C LYS A 73 7.04 -0.38 8.93
N ARG A 74 6.21 -1.04 9.74
CA ARG A 74 6.69 -1.93 10.82
C ARG A 74 7.39 -3.16 10.26
N MET A 75 6.83 -3.79 9.22
CA MET A 75 7.44 -4.93 8.53
C MET A 75 8.80 -4.57 7.94
N LYS A 76 8.93 -3.40 7.28
CA LYS A 76 10.20 -2.90 6.75
C LYS A 76 11.25 -2.69 7.84
N LYS A 77 10.86 -2.27 9.05
CA LYS A 77 11.76 -2.13 10.19
C LYS A 77 12.20 -3.49 10.76
N ALA A 78 11.38 -4.52 10.60
CA ALA A 78 11.64 -5.86 11.15
C ALA A 78 12.55 -6.72 10.26
N GLY A 79 12.72 -6.39 8.98
CA GLY A 79 13.62 -7.10 8.07
C GLY A 79 13.52 -6.65 6.61
N ARG A 80 14.14 -7.41 5.71
CA ARG A 80 14.14 -7.09 4.27
C ARG A 80 12.76 -7.30 3.68
N VAL A 81 12.33 -6.38 2.81
CA VAL A 81 11.06 -6.49 2.10
C VAL A 81 11.23 -6.37 0.59
N TYR A 82 10.43 -7.12 -0.16
CA TYR A 82 10.51 -7.17 -1.62
C TYR A 82 9.19 -6.79 -2.27
N LEU A 83 9.29 -6.06 -3.39
CA LEU A 83 8.18 -5.86 -4.30
C LEU A 83 8.36 -6.79 -5.48
N LEU A 84 7.58 -7.86 -5.53
CA LEU A 84 7.63 -8.85 -6.59
C LEU A 84 6.84 -8.35 -7.80
N LYS A 85 7.20 -8.83 -9.00
CA LYS A 85 6.39 -8.59 -10.20
C LYS A 85 5.10 -9.39 -10.06
N GLY A 86 3.96 -8.72 -10.06
CA GLY A 86 2.64 -9.34 -10.01
C GLY A 86 1.97 -9.40 -11.38
N PRO A 87 0.85 -10.14 -11.44
CA PRO A 87 -0.37 -9.59 -12.00
C PRO A 87 -1.41 -9.47 -10.89
N VAL A 88 -1.14 -8.68 -9.83
CA VAL A 88 -2.23 -8.26 -8.95
C VAL A 88 -3.03 -7.25 -9.75
N VAL A 89 -4.18 -7.68 -10.24
CA VAL A 89 -5.09 -6.86 -11.03
C VAL A 89 -6.24 -6.43 -10.11
N SER A 90 -6.44 -5.13 -9.99
CA SER A 90 -7.58 -4.56 -9.27
C SER A 90 -8.50 -3.86 -10.26
N SER A 91 -9.82 -4.05 -10.11
CA SER A 91 -10.79 -3.34 -10.93
C SER A 91 -10.76 -1.83 -10.64
N GLY A 92 -10.83 -0.99 -11.67
CA GLY A 92 -10.91 0.47 -11.55
C GLY A 92 -12.22 1.02 -10.96
N ARG A 93 -13.19 0.17 -10.60
CA ARG A 93 -14.54 0.54 -10.12
C ARG A 93 -14.56 1.63 -9.06
N LYS A 94 -13.63 1.60 -8.09
CA LYS A 94 -13.51 2.62 -7.02
C LYS A 94 -13.29 4.03 -7.56
N PHE A 95 -12.73 4.16 -8.75
CA PHE A 95 -12.27 5.41 -9.33
C PHE A 95 -13.06 5.84 -10.57
N GLU A 96 -14.06 5.06 -10.95
CA GLU A 96 -14.78 5.24 -12.21
C GLU A 96 -15.46 6.61 -12.29
N ASN A 97 -16.08 7.04 -11.18
CA ASN A 97 -16.83 8.29 -11.08
C ASN A 97 -16.02 9.44 -10.46
N GLU A 98 -14.74 9.24 -10.17
CA GLU A 98 -13.91 10.24 -9.47
C GLU A 98 -12.92 10.93 -10.43
N PRO A 99 -12.78 12.27 -10.34
CA PRO A 99 -11.75 12.98 -11.08
C PRO A 99 -10.34 12.53 -10.65
N PHE A 100 -9.45 12.33 -11.62
CA PHE A 100 -8.08 11.86 -11.38
C PHE A 100 -7.33 12.70 -10.34
N TYR A 101 -7.40 14.03 -10.46
CA TYR A 101 -6.68 14.94 -9.56
C TYR A 101 -7.15 14.79 -8.11
N LYS A 102 -8.44 14.51 -7.88
CA LYS A 102 -9.00 14.30 -6.54
C LYS A 102 -8.43 13.03 -5.93
N ILE A 103 -8.32 11.94 -6.70
CA ILE A 103 -7.73 10.68 -6.24
C ILE A 103 -6.25 10.87 -5.86
N ILE A 104 -5.46 11.51 -6.73
CA ILE A 104 -4.04 11.76 -6.46
C ILE A 104 -3.86 12.66 -5.25
N TYR A 105 -4.65 13.74 -5.15
CA TYR A 105 -4.64 14.63 -4.00
C TYR A 105 -4.94 13.87 -2.72
N LEU A 106 -6.01 13.07 -2.68
CA LEU A 106 -6.39 12.31 -1.49
C LEU A 106 -5.31 11.30 -1.09
N LEU A 107 -4.67 10.62 -2.05
CA LEU A 107 -3.57 9.71 -1.76
C LEU A 107 -2.35 10.43 -1.16
N ILE A 108 -1.89 11.51 -1.80
CA ILE A 108 -0.73 12.28 -1.34
C ILE A 108 -1.00 12.93 0.02
N TRP A 109 -2.18 13.54 0.17
CA TRP A 109 -2.59 14.17 1.42
C TRP A 109 -2.70 13.15 2.55
N SER A 110 -3.29 11.97 2.32
CA SER A 110 -3.41 10.92 3.34
C SER A 110 -2.04 10.41 3.80
N LEU A 111 -1.10 10.25 2.85
CA LEU A 111 0.27 9.84 3.15
C LEU A 111 1.02 10.90 3.97
N ALA A 112 0.86 12.18 3.62
CA ALA A 112 1.47 13.28 4.35
C ALA A 112 0.87 13.42 5.75
N ALA A 113 -0.46 13.43 5.86
CA ALA A 113 -1.20 13.53 7.12
C ALA A 113 -0.81 12.41 8.10
N PHE A 114 -0.84 11.15 7.64
CA PHE A 114 -0.43 10.02 8.47
C PHE A 114 1.07 10.09 8.81
N GLY A 115 1.91 10.55 7.87
CA GLY A 115 3.34 10.76 8.08
C GLY A 115 3.66 11.81 9.15
N LEU A 116 2.80 12.83 9.29
CA LEU A 116 2.88 13.87 10.31
C LEU A 116 2.21 13.48 11.64
N GLY A 117 1.66 12.27 11.74
CA GLY A 117 1.01 11.77 12.96
C GLY A 117 -0.41 12.27 13.17
N LEU A 118 -1.09 12.73 12.12
CA LEU A 118 -2.51 13.09 12.20
C LEU A 118 -3.36 11.85 12.50
N ASP A 119 -4.43 12.06 13.26
CA ASP A 119 -5.38 11.00 13.61
C ASP A 119 -5.95 10.31 12.35
N PRO A 120 -5.84 8.98 12.23
CA PRO A 120 -6.43 8.21 11.13
C PRO A 120 -7.93 8.47 10.92
N ASP A 121 -8.70 8.83 11.94
CA ASP A 121 -10.12 9.16 11.78
C ASP A 121 -10.33 10.46 10.98
N ILE A 122 -9.45 11.44 11.14
CA ILE A 122 -9.46 12.67 10.31
C ILE A 122 -9.17 12.30 8.85
N ILE A 123 -8.23 11.38 8.65
CA ILE A 123 -7.85 10.92 7.31
C ILE A 123 -9.02 10.17 6.67
N LYS A 124 -9.67 9.27 7.41
CA LYS A 124 -10.87 8.53 6.96
C LYS A 124 -11.98 9.50 6.56
N LYS A 125 -12.27 10.49 7.39
CA LYS A 125 -13.32 11.48 7.12
C LYS A 125 -13.05 12.26 5.83
N ARG A 126 -11.80 12.64 5.57
CA ARG A 126 -11.42 13.34 4.33
C ARG A 126 -11.41 12.45 3.09
N TYR A 127 -11.11 11.16 3.27
CA TYR A 127 -10.99 10.21 2.15
C TYR A 127 -12.34 9.65 1.71
N TYR A 128 -13.28 9.45 2.64
CA TYR A 128 -14.61 8.88 2.36
C TYR A 128 -15.78 9.86 2.48
N GLY A 129 -15.55 11.06 3.03
CA GLY A 129 -16.53 12.15 3.07
C GLY A 129 -16.45 13.03 1.83
#